data_AF-A0A0F9GPL1-F1
#
_entry.id   AF-A0A0F9GPL1-F1
#
_cell.length_a   1.000
_cell.length_b   1.000
_cell.length_c   1.000
_cell.angle_alpha   90.00
_cell.angle_beta   90.00
_cell.angle_gamma   90.00
#
_symmetry.space_group_name_H-M   'P 1'
#
loop_
_entity.id
_entity.type
_entity.pdbx_description
1 polymer ?
#
loop_
_entity_poly.entity_id
_entity_poly.type
_entity_poly.pdbx_seq_one_letter_code
_entity_poly.pdbx_strand_id
1 'polypeptide(L)'
;MRGRIPLLLAAMAIASAGVADAALPKWSIAELKDAGKSNWGKAETADGRSYRAALAGKPAALTVPIWWGKSLRPTEGTVYVLKVSYRDTASAPVVFTTHAGIGSYISPQEVHRFGGLADGKWKVAHVPVSWDLICRKNAPGDVTELFIRADKDLPVEYVQVTLAGRGAARRHARETRAWIARVQADKLKAADLGPKQKPVIPAAMKGEALVPYARTYMSPLTRRCAPQKGEAGATLKMRMAQNEFEPATFGVYANGKGLRNVSFTVSDLTGPAGKLACELDLRTAEYSLVTKRKGGFQLFPNRLWPEHAVDIPAGQSHWFWITVRTLGAASKAGLYRAKVTITAAGRTAELPLEVRVEPVMLPTMQQAGLDLGSCSPALVSYQELKTLAEHNHTGMHLWFGGVQPKMSYANGKLHNDWYYIDPWMVYAAKKLDMTHMFWFLGGDPYGFPDSVTFERDLYRALEGDVNVGRKKFLKETNAKPDKVVPPIRDLYVEWVRQVAEQGKKNGWPKLVLHPFDEPAKWV
;
A
#
# COMPACT_ATOMS: atom_id res chain seq x y z
N MET A 1 -18.22 -25.85 3.57
CA MET A 1 -18.73 -24.56 3.04
C MET A 1 -18.73 -23.54 4.16
N ARG A 2 -17.71 -22.68 4.24
CA ARG A 2 -17.69 -21.54 5.18
C ARG A 2 -17.97 -20.29 4.34
N GLY A 3 -19.07 -19.59 4.65
CA GLY A 3 -19.47 -18.39 3.93
C GLY A 3 -18.40 -17.31 4.06
N ARG A 4 -17.72 -17.00 2.96
CA ARG A 4 -16.84 -15.83 2.84
C ARG A 4 -17.74 -14.63 2.52
N ILE A 5 -17.76 -13.66 3.41
CA ILE A 5 -18.47 -12.38 3.25
C ILE A 5 -17.78 -11.58 2.14
N PRO A 6 -18.52 -11.05 1.15
CA PRO A 6 -17.96 -10.20 0.11
C PRO A 6 -17.46 -8.89 0.71
N LEU A 7 -16.14 -8.64 0.68
CA LEU A 7 -15.54 -7.41 1.18
C LEU A 7 -15.54 -6.37 0.05
N LEU A 8 -16.70 -5.75 -0.18
CA LEU A 8 -16.72 -4.48 -0.87
C LEU A 8 -15.84 -3.49 -0.09
N LEU A 9 -15.34 -2.49 -0.80
CA LEU A 9 -15.08 -1.12 -0.33
C LEU A 9 -16.36 -0.46 0.22
N ALA A 10 -17.20 -1.23 0.92
CA ALA A 10 -18.27 -0.75 1.74
C ALA A 10 -17.60 0.09 2.81
N ALA A 11 -18.11 1.30 3.00
CA ALA A 11 -18.00 1.94 4.29
C ALA A 11 -18.44 0.90 5.33
N MET A 12 -17.50 0.21 5.97
CA MET A 12 -17.81 -0.65 7.11
C MET A 12 -18.38 0.30 8.14
N ALA A 13 -19.70 0.33 8.23
CA ALA A 13 -20.38 0.65 9.46
C ALA A 13 -19.96 -0.47 10.42
N ILE A 14 -18.81 -0.28 11.06
CA ILE A 14 -18.40 -1.10 12.19
C ILE A 14 -19.49 -0.84 13.22
N ALA A 15 -20.32 -1.86 13.47
CA ALA A 15 -21.11 -1.90 14.67
C ALA A 15 -20.11 -1.92 15.83
N SER A 16 -19.86 -0.75 16.40
CA SER A 16 -19.03 -0.57 17.59
C SER A 16 -19.78 -1.23 18.75
N ALA A 17 -19.58 -2.52 18.93
CA ALA A 17 -20.08 -3.24 20.08
C ALA A 17 -19.36 -2.69 21.33
N GLY A 18 -20.05 -1.82 22.06
CA GLY A 18 -19.91 -1.65 23.51
C GLY A 18 -18.56 -1.17 24.07
N VAL A 19 -17.68 -0.53 23.29
CA VAL A 19 -16.60 0.26 23.92
C VAL A 19 -17.26 1.50 24.48
N ALA A 20 -17.43 1.55 25.80
CA ALA A 20 -17.83 2.76 26.50
C ALA A 20 -16.99 3.93 25.98
N ASP A 21 -17.62 5.09 25.82
CA ASP A 21 -17.14 6.32 25.15
C ASP A 21 -15.97 6.99 25.91
N ALA A 22 -14.97 6.21 26.33
CA ALA A 22 -13.75 6.71 26.91
C ALA A 22 -13.13 7.68 25.91
N ALA A 23 -12.97 8.92 26.35
CA ALA A 23 -12.41 9.97 25.52
C ALA A 23 -11.04 9.51 24.98
N LEU A 24 -10.94 9.40 23.65
CA LEU A 24 -9.69 9.06 22.98
C LEU A 24 -8.64 10.15 23.26
N PRO A 25 -7.36 9.77 23.38
CA PRO A 25 -6.34 10.68 23.90
C PRO A 25 -6.06 11.87 22.97
N LYS A 26 -5.65 12.97 23.59
CA LYS A 26 -5.07 14.15 22.94
C LYS A 26 -3.75 14.48 23.64
N TRP A 27 -2.69 14.62 22.87
CA TRP A 27 -1.37 14.99 23.38
C TRP A 27 -1.02 16.41 22.94
N SER A 28 -0.83 17.29 23.92
CA SER A 28 -0.26 18.63 23.73
C SER A 28 1.24 18.47 23.50
N ILE A 29 1.75 18.95 22.37
CA ILE A 29 3.17 18.78 22.02
C ILE A 29 4.07 19.63 22.92
N ALA A 30 3.59 20.79 23.37
CA ALA A 30 4.30 21.65 24.30
C ALA A 30 4.65 20.92 25.63
N GLU A 31 3.77 20.03 26.09
CA GLU A 31 3.85 19.32 27.38
C GLU A 31 4.72 18.04 27.34
N LEU A 32 5.29 17.69 26.18
CA LEU A 32 6.15 16.52 26.05
C LEU A 32 7.44 16.69 26.87
N LYS A 33 7.60 15.84 27.90
CA LYS A 33 8.73 15.89 28.84
C LYS A 33 10.09 15.60 28.18
N ASP A 34 10.14 14.69 27.21
CA ASP A 34 11.38 14.23 26.56
C ASP A 34 11.58 14.75 25.12
N ALA A 35 10.91 15.84 24.76
CA ALA A 35 10.88 16.33 23.38
C ALA A 35 12.28 16.64 22.80
N GLY A 36 13.22 17.10 23.62
CA GLY A 36 14.57 17.49 23.20
C GLY A 36 15.46 16.34 22.69
N LYS A 37 15.14 15.07 23.00
CA LYS A 37 15.86 13.89 22.48
C LYS A 37 15.28 13.38 21.16
N SER A 38 14.15 13.93 20.73
CA SER A 38 13.30 13.36 19.69
C SER A 38 13.07 14.32 18.51
N ASN A 39 14.03 15.22 18.24
CA ASN A 39 13.96 16.25 17.18
C ASN A 39 12.77 17.22 17.30
N TRP A 40 12.36 17.56 18.52
CA TRP A 40 11.44 18.68 18.76
C TRP A 40 12.20 19.91 19.24
N GLY A 41 11.74 21.09 18.81
CA GLY A 41 12.15 22.37 19.34
C GLY A 41 11.70 22.61 20.78
N LYS A 42 12.03 23.79 21.29
CA LYS A 42 11.54 24.26 22.60
C LYS A 42 10.02 24.46 22.56
N ALA A 43 9.39 24.40 23.73
CA ALA A 43 8.00 24.80 23.85
C ALA A 43 7.91 26.31 23.63
N GLU A 44 6.99 26.71 22.77
CA GLU A 44 6.75 28.10 22.40
C GLU A 44 5.26 28.38 22.40
N THR A 45 4.89 29.65 22.48
CA THR A 45 3.50 30.12 22.36
C THR A 45 3.44 31.22 21.31
N ALA A 46 2.58 31.06 20.31
CA ALA A 46 2.28 32.10 19.33
C ALA A 46 0.80 32.02 18.93
N ASP A 47 0.18 33.16 18.64
CA ASP A 47 -1.24 33.25 18.25
C ASP A 47 -2.19 32.56 19.25
N GLY A 48 -1.86 32.61 20.55
CA GLY A 48 -2.63 31.94 21.62
C GLY A 48 -2.52 30.41 21.64
N ARG A 49 -1.57 29.81 20.89
CA ARG A 49 -1.36 28.36 20.82
C ARG A 49 0.01 27.99 21.34
N SER A 50 0.07 27.00 22.22
CA SER A 50 1.33 26.41 22.67
C SER A 50 1.72 25.22 21.80
N TYR A 51 2.96 25.19 21.34
CA TYR A 51 3.45 24.20 20.38
C TYR A 51 4.92 23.85 20.63
N ARG A 52 5.42 22.84 19.90
CA ARG A 52 6.85 22.70 19.58
C ARG A 52 7.01 22.55 18.08
N ALA A 53 8.12 23.02 17.54
CA ALA A 53 8.47 22.74 16.15
C ALA A 53 8.97 21.31 16.01
N ALA A 54 8.43 20.53 15.07
CA ALA A 54 9.13 19.38 14.53
C ALA A 54 10.28 19.91 13.67
N LEU A 55 11.53 19.66 14.08
CA LEU A 55 12.71 20.26 13.46
C LEU A 55 12.93 19.71 12.04
N ALA A 56 13.39 20.57 11.14
CA ALA A 56 13.55 20.24 9.73
C ALA A 56 14.49 19.03 9.47
N GLY A 57 14.16 18.25 8.44
CA GLY A 57 15.05 17.22 7.87
C GLY A 57 15.08 15.87 8.62
N LYS A 58 14.79 15.84 9.92
CA LYS A 58 14.74 14.59 10.71
C LYS A 58 13.33 14.31 11.23
N PRO A 59 12.91 13.04 11.37
CA PRO A 59 11.63 12.71 12.00
C PRO A 59 11.60 13.16 13.47
N ALA A 60 10.61 13.95 13.83
CA ALA A 60 10.28 14.28 15.21
C ALA A 60 9.42 13.15 15.81
N ALA A 61 9.95 12.44 16.80
CA ALA A 61 9.31 11.25 17.37
C ALA A 61 8.42 11.60 18.56
N LEU A 62 7.22 11.02 18.59
CA LEU A 62 6.24 11.15 19.65
C LEU A 62 5.92 9.76 20.19
N THR A 63 6.50 9.43 21.35
CA THR A 63 6.21 8.19 22.09
C THR A 63 4.99 8.41 22.98
N VAL A 64 3.95 7.60 22.80
CA VAL A 64 2.67 7.75 23.50
C VAL A 64 2.18 6.41 24.03
N PRO A 65 1.44 6.37 25.16
CA PRO A 65 0.77 5.15 25.60
C PRO A 65 -0.18 4.63 24.51
N ILE A 66 -0.27 3.32 24.36
CA ILE A 66 -1.29 2.70 23.51
C ILE A 66 -2.68 2.98 24.08
N TRP A 67 -3.65 3.17 23.21
CA TRP A 67 -5.04 3.51 23.59
C TRP A 67 -6.07 2.47 23.15
N TRP A 68 -5.61 1.33 22.63
CA TRP A 68 -6.46 0.25 22.10
C TRP A 68 -6.43 -1.02 22.98
N GLY A 69 -5.93 -0.92 24.21
CA GLY A 69 -5.90 -2.01 25.18
C GLY A 69 -4.65 -2.91 25.11
N LYS A 70 -4.78 -4.15 25.59
CA LYS A 70 -3.65 -5.06 25.84
C LYS A 70 -3.16 -5.86 24.62
N SER A 71 -3.76 -5.69 23.45
CA SER A 71 -3.28 -6.33 22.22
C SER A 71 -2.07 -5.61 21.62
N LEU A 72 -1.31 -6.33 20.78
CA LEU A 72 -0.22 -5.77 20.00
C LEU A 72 -0.71 -4.66 19.05
N ARG A 73 -1.91 -4.81 18.51
CA ARG A 73 -2.52 -3.92 17.52
C ARG A 73 -3.95 -3.58 17.93
N PRO A 74 -4.53 -2.48 17.42
CA PRO A 74 -5.96 -2.27 17.49
C PRO A 74 -6.74 -3.45 16.90
N THR A 75 -8.02 -3.57 17.27
CA THR A 75 -8.91 -4.60 16.72
C THR A 75 -8.94 -4.52 15.20
N GLU A 76 -8.88 -5.68 14.53
CA GLU A 76 -8.93 -5.79 13.07
C GLU A 76 -10.12 -5.02 12.48
N GLY A 77 -9.86 -4.23 11.44
CA GLY A 77 -10.83 -3.33 10.82
C GLY A 77 -10.91 -1.93 11.43
N THR A 78 -10.35 -1.71 12.62
CA THR A 78 -10.32 -0.36 13.24
C THR A 78 -9.47 0.59 12.40
N VAL A 79 -9.99 1.80 12.17
CA VAL A 79 -9.25 2.90 11.58
C VAL A 79 -9.38 4.12 12.49
N TYR A 80 -8.24 4.60 13.00
CA TYR A 80 -8.17 5.88 13.69
C TYR A 80 -7.92 7.01 12.70
N VAL A 81 -8.29 8.22 13.08
CA VAL A 81 -7.85 9.46 12.46
C VAL A 81 -7.10 10.25 13.51
N LEU A 82 -5.79 10.41 13.30
CA LEU A 82 -4.94 11.29 14.08
C LEU A 82 -5.09 12.71 13.54
N LYS A 83 -5.76 13.57 14.31
CA LYS A 83 -5.89 14.99 14.01
C LYS A 83 -4.62 15.70 14.48
N VAL A 84 -3.85 16.22 13.54
CA VAL A 84 -2.61 16.95 13.82
C VAL A 84 -2.87 18.44 13.63
N SER A 85 -2.83 19.24 14.70
CA SER A 85 -2.92 20.70 14.60
C SER A 85 -1.52 21.28 14.42
N TYR A 86 -1.30 22.01 13.33
CA TYR A 86 0.03 22.49 12.93
C TYR A 86 -0.06 23.82 12.19
N ARG A 87 1.05 24.58 12.17
CA ARG A 87 1.22 25.76 11.33
C ARG A 87 1.97 25.36 10.06
N ASP A 88 1.38 25.58 8.88
CA ASP A 88 1.95 25.09 7.62
C ASP A 88 3.07 25.99 7.10
N THR A 89 4.24 25.82 7.70
CA THR A 89 5.52 26.45 7.31
C THR A 89 6.28 25.63 6.26
N ALA A 90 5.93 24.35 6.11
CA ALA A 90 6.57 23.42 5.19
C ALA A 90 6.34 23.81 3.72
N SER A 91 7.37 23.65 2.89
CA SER A 91 7.28 23.88 1.42
C SER A 91 7.12 22.58 0.63
N ALA A 92 7.30 21.43 1.28
CA ALA A 92 6.98 20.11 0.75
C ALA A 92 5.92 19.45 1.64
N PRO A 93 5.16 18.45 1.13
CA PRO A 93 4.23 17.70 1.97
C PRO A 93 4.96 17.10 3.19
N VAL A 94 4.46 17.41 4.37
CA VAL A 94 4.87 16.83 5.65
C VAL A 94 4.56 15.34 5.62
N VAL A 95 5.52 14.52 6.03
CA VAL A 95 5.39 13.06 6.08
C VAL A 95 5.02 12.64 7.50
N PHE A 96 3.91 11.93 7.65
CA PHE A 96 3.52 11.29 8.90
C PHE A 96 3.77 9.80 8.81
N THR A 97 4.50 9.26 9.79
CA THR A 97 4.76 7.83 9.90
C THR A 97 4.41 7.29 11.28
N THR A 98 4.22 5.98 11.38
CA THR A 98 3.84 5.29 12.62
C THR A 98 4.71 4.05 12.83
N HIS A 99 4.85 3.64 14.09
CA HIS A 99 5.45 2.36 14.43
C HIS A 99 4.48 1.20 14.13
N ALA A 100 4.66 0.55 12.99
CA ALA A 100 3.79 -0.52 12.52
C ALA A 100 4.38 -1.93 12.66
N GLY A 101 5.66 -2.06 13.04
CA GLY A 101 6.30 -3.37 13.24
C GLY A 101 6.48 -4.21 11.97
N ILE A 102 6.39 -3.58 10.78
CA ILE A 102 6.45 -4.28 9.48
C ILE A 102 7.52 -3.73 8.53
N GLY A 103 8.07 -2.53 8.79
CA GLY A 103 9.12 -1.95 7.95
C GLY A 103 10.43 -2.73 7.98
N SER A 104 11.28 -2.54 6.97
CA SER A 104 12.64 -3.08 7.00
C SER A 104 13.37 -2.60 8.25
N TYR A 105 14.01 -3.52 8.99
CA TYR A 105 14.59 -3.24 10.31
C TYR A 105 13.62 -2.56 11.28
N ILE A 106 12.31 -2.87 11.16
CA ILE A 106 11.23 -2.33 11.99
C ILE A 106 11.12 -0.79 11.82
N SER A 107 11.47 -0.26 10.64
CA SER A 107 11.36 1.16 10.36
C SER A 107 9.91 1.66 10.43
N PRO A 108 9.67 2.90 10.85
CA PRO A 108 8.35 3.51 10.79
C PRO A 108 7.77 3.48 9.38
N GLN A 109 6.45 3.35 9.27
CA GLN A 109 5.73 3.28 8.01
C GLN A 109 5.00 4.58 7.72
N GLU A 110 5.15 5.09 6.50
CA GLU A 110 4.41 6.26 6.05
C GLU A 110 2.92 5.93 5.93
N VAL A 111 2.08 6.71 6.62
CA VAL A 111 0.61 6.54 6.60
C VAL A 111 -0.09 7.67 5.86
N HIS A 112 0.50 8.88 5.83
CA HIS A 112 -0.06 10.01 5.10
C HIS A 112 0.96 11.13 4.86
N ARG A 113 0.62 12.01 3.91
CA ARG A 113 1.27 13.31 3.72
C ARG A 113 0.25 14.44 3.76
N PHE A 114 0.62 15.57 4.35
CA PHE A 114 -0.25 16.75 4.47
C PHE A 114 0.56 18.05 4.41
N GLY A 115 -0.12 19.22 4.45
CA GLY A 115 0.55 20.53 4.46
C GLY A 115 1.34 20.79 3.19
N GLY A 116 2.44 21.54 3.30
CA GLY A 116 3.36 21.82 2.19
C GLY A 116 2.92 22.99 1.31
N LEU A 117 2.12 23.91 1.86
CA LEU A 117 1.73 25.14 1.17
C LEU A 117 2.57 26.36 1.59
N ALA A 118 3.36 26.24 2.66
CA ALA A 118 4.16 27.31 3.24
C ALA A 118 3.36 28.63 3.46
N ASP A 119 2.07 28.53 3.77
CA ASP A 119 1.19 29.70 3.93
C ASP A 119 1.16 30.25 5.36
N GLY A 120 1.88 29.61 6.29
CA GLY A 120 2.00 30.06 7.67
C GLY A 120 0.70 29.98 8.47
N LYS A 121 -0.35 29.33 7.96
CA LYS A 121 -1.66 29.22 8.61
C LYS A 121 -1.72 27.99 9.52
N TRP A 122 -2.40 28.13 10.65
CA TRP A 122 -2.79 27.01 11.49
C TRP A 122 -3.86 26.16 10.80
N LYS A 123 -3.63 24.85 10.74
CA LYS A 123 -4.45 23.86 10.05
C LYS A 123 -4.57 22.61 10.92
N VAL A 124 -5.55 21.76 10.59
CA VAL A 124 -5.67 20.42 11.15
C VAL A 124 -5.59 19.40 10.02
N ALA A 125 -4.57 18.55 10.04
CA ALA A 125 -4.48 17.40 9.15
C ALA A 125 -5.24 16.21 9.75
N HIS A 126 -5.90 15.42 8.91
CA HIS A 126 -6.59 14.19 9.30
C HIS A 126 -5.82 12.99 8.76
N VAL A 127 -4.98 12.39 9.60
CA VAL A 127 -4.12 11.26 9.22
C VAL A 127 -4.82 9.95 9.56
N PRO A 128 -5.37 9.20 8.59
CA PRO A 128 -5.93 7.89 8.87
C PRO A 128 -4.81 6.90 9.20
N VAL A 129 -5.02 6.08 10.22
CA VAL A 129 -4.12 5.02 10.65
C VAL A 129 -4.94 3.78 10.89
N SER A 130 -4.79 2.78 10.02
CA SER A 130 -5.45 1.49 10.19
C SER A 130 -4.78 0.66 11.28
N TRP A 131 -5.54 -0.29 11.83
CA TRP A 131 -5.13 -1.22 12.88
C TRP A 131 -3.81 -1.97 12.58
N ASP A 132 -3.48 -2.20 11.32
CA ASP A 132 -2.26 -2.90 10.89
C ASP A 132 -1.09 -1.97 10.56
N LEU A 133 -1.34 -0.67 10.48
CA LEU A 133 -0.33 0.37 10.32
C LEU A 133 0.05 1.06 11.65
N ILE A 134 -0.33 0.47 12.79
CA ILE A 134 0.16 0.87 14.10
C ILE A 134 0.23 -0.35 15.01
N CYS A 135 1.22 -0.41 15.88
CA CYS A 135 1.34 -1.45 16.88
C CYS A 135 2.02 -0.95 18.15
N ARG A 136 1.97 -1.79 19.20
CA ARG A 136 2.76 -1.62 20.39
C ARG A 136 4.24 -1.79 20.05
N LYS A 137 5.05 -0.88 20.56
CA LYS A 137 6.51 -0.98 20.50
C LYS A 137 6.97 -2.06 21.47
N ASN A 138 7.92 -2.87 21.05
CA ASN A 138 8.59 -3.86 21.89
C ASN A 138 9.59 -3.14 22.78
N ALA A 139 9.06 -2.43 23.76
CA ALA A 139 9.76 -1.62 24.73
C ALA A 139 8.90 -1.55 26.01
N PRO A 140 9.51 -1.26 27.17
CA PRO A 140 8.76 -1.03 28.40
C PRO A 140 7.70 0.08 28.25
N GLY A 141 6.59 -0.05 28.98
CA GLY A 141 5.62 1.05 29.18
C GLY A 141 4.37 1.03 28.29
N ASP A 142 4.09 -0.06 27.55
CA ASP A 142 2.90 -0.18 26.69
C ASP A 142 2.70 1.04 25.79
N VAL A 143 3.74 1.37 25.03
CA VAL A 143 3.80 2.56 24.16
C VAL A 143 3.76 2.21 22.68
N THR A 144 3.47 3.21 21.85
CA THR A 144 3.69 3.24 20.40
C THR A 144 4.42 4.53 20.03
N GLU A 145 4.84 4.66 18.78
CA GLU A 145 5.52 5.86 18.28
C GLU A 145 4.86 6.39 17.01
N LEU A 146 4.74 7.71 16.98
CA LEU A 146 4.29 8.51 15.84
C LEU A 146 5.45 9.41 15.43
N PHE A 147 5.59 9.70 14.14
CA PHE A 147 6.67 10.57 13.68
C PHE A 147 6.17 11.57 12.65
N ILE A 148 6.67 12.80 12.76
CA ILE A 148 6.40 13.90 11.82
C ILE A 148 7.73 14.36 11.23
N ARG A 149 7.84 14.37 9.90
CA ARG A 149 9.01 14.90 9.20
C ARG A 149 8.59 15.97 8.19
N ALA A 150 9.25 17.12 8.25
CA ALA A 150 9.02 18.24 7.35
C ALA A 150 10.35 18.75 6.77
N ASP A 151 10.28 19.48 5.65
CA ASP A 151 11.43 20.12 5.01
C ASP A 151 11.84 21.44 5.70
N LYS A 152 10.97 21.96 6.56
CA LYS A 152 11.18 23.13 7.42
C LYS A 152 10.67 22.84 8.81
N ASP A 153 11.10 23.64 9.79
CA ASP A 153 10.56 23.58 11.15
C ASP A 153 9.05 23.77 11.13
N LEU A 154 8.33 22.78 11.65
CA LEU A 154 6.88 22.72 11.59
C LEU A 154 6.28 22.87 12.99
N PRO A 155 5.72 24.03 13.36
CA PRO A 155 5.00 24.18 14.62
C PRO A 155 3.83 23.19 14.71
N VAL A 156 3.85 22.31 15.70
CA VAL A 156 2.77 21.34 15.99
C VAL A 156 2.23 21.60 17.38
N GLU A 157 0.93 21.86 17.46
CA GLU A 157 0.21 22.16 18.70
C GLU A 157 -0.19 20.86 19.43
N TYR A 158 -0.89 19.96 18.73
CA TYR A 158 -1.35 18.71 19.31
C TYR A 158 -1.51 17.59 18.27
N VAL A 159 -1.54 16.36 18.78
CA VAL A 159 -2.06 15.18 18.07
C VAL A 159 -3.25 14.63 18.87
N GLN A 160 -4.42 14.52 18.24
CA GLN A 160 -5.63 13.98 18.86
C GLN A 160 -6.10 12.73 18.13
N VAL A 161 -6.37 11.67 18.88
CA VAL A 161 -6.93 10.43 18.33
C VAL A 161 -8.44 10.55 18.22
N THR A 162 -8.99 10.16 17.07
CA THR A 162 -10.43 9.97 16.86
C THR A 162 -10.67 8.67 16.10
N LEU A 163 -11.87 8.11 16.17
CA LEU A 163 -12.26 7.05 15.24
C LEU A 163 -12.54 7.64 13.85
N ALA A 164 -12.24 6.88 12.80
CA ALA A 164 -12.58 7.27 11.44
C ALA A 164 -14.10 7.36 11.27
N GLY A 165 -14.60 8.58 11.06
CA GLY A 165 -16.00 8.82 10.73
C GLY A 165 -16.36 8.46 9.29
N ARG A 166 -17.67 8.48 8.99
CA ARG A 166 -18.17 8.33 7.61
C ARG A 166 -17.47 9.33 6.69
N GLY A 167 -16.82 8.85 5.64
CA GLY A 167 -16.15 9.69 4.64
C GLY A 167 -14.67 9.98 4.91
N ALA A 168 -14.07 9.47 5.99
CA ALA A 168 -12.62 9.59 6.23
C ALA A 168 -11.79 9.06 5.05
N ALA A 169 -12.15 7.89 4.50
CA ALA A 169 -11.50 7.32 3.31
C ALA A 169 -11.62 8.24 2.08
N ARG A 170 -12.82 8.78 1.80
CA ARG A 170 -13.04 9.73 0.69
C ARG A 170 -12.21 11.00 0.85
N ARG A 171 -12.12 11.52 2.09
CA ARG A 171 -11.27 12.67 2.42
C ARG A 171 -9.81 12.36 2.14
N HIS A 172 -9.28 11.26 2.70
CA HIS A 172 -7.89 10.85 2.52
C HIS A 172 -7.52 10.69 1.05
N ALA A 173 -8.37 10.01 0.27
CA ALA A 173 -8.13 9.83 -1.16
C ALA A 173 -8.11 11.17 -1.93
N ARG A 174 -9.04 12.08 -1.62
CA ARG A 174 -9.08 13.42 -2.22
C ARG A 174 -7.85 14.25 -1.85
N GLU A 175 -7.51 14.31 -0.57
CA GLU A 175 -6.35 15.07 -0.07
C GLU A 175 -5.05 14.50 -0.63
N THR A 176 -4.95 13.17 -0.75
CA THR A 176 -3.80 12.50 -1.36
C THR A 176 -3.62 12.88 -2.82
N ARG A 177 -4.67 12.78 -3.63
CA ARG A 177 -4.63 13.22 -5.03
C ARG A 177 -4.29 14.71 -5.17
N ALA A 178 -4.81 15.56 -4.28
CA ALA A 178 -4.55 17.00 -4.31
C ALA A 178 -3.07 17.33 -4.08
N TRP A 179 -2.43 16.74 -3.06
CA TRP A 179 -1.00 17.00 -2.85
C TRP A 179 -0.14 16.36 -3.95
N ILE A 180 -0.50 15.18 -4.46
CA ILE A 180 0.20 14.54 -5.59
C ILE A 180 0.20 15.47 -6.80
N ALA A 181 -0.98 15.97 -7.19
CA ALA A 181 -1.13 16.89 -8.31
C ALA A 181 -0.27 18.15 -8.14
N ARG A 182 -0.25 18.73 -6.93
CA ARG A 182 0.56 19.90 -6.61
C ARG A 182 2.06 19.63 -6.73
N VAL A 183 2.55 18.56 -6.13
CA VAL A 183 3.99 18.20 -6.15
C VAL A 183 4.48 17.85 -7.56
N GLN A 184 3.59 17.29 -8.38
CA GLN A 184 3.93 16.94 -9.76
C GLN A 184 3.76 18.11 -10.74
N ALA A 185 3.08 19.21 -10.36
CA ALA A 185 2.63 20.25 -11.28
C ALA A 185 3.74 20.85 -12.15
N ASP A 186 4.90 21.18 -11.57
CA ASP A 186 6.00 21.77 -12.34
C ASP A 186 6.64 20.80 -13.30
N LYS A 187 6.90 19.56 -12.84
CA LYS A 187 7.46 18.51 -13.69
C LYS A 187 6.49 18.06 -14.79
N LEU A 188 5.18 18.18 -14.53
CA LEU A 188 4.12 17.83 -15.48
C LEU A 188 4.12 18.74 -16.72
N LYS A 189 4.51 20.03 -16.58
CA LYS A 189 4.58 20.98 -17.70
C LYS A 189 5.52 20.49 -18.82
N ALA A 190 6.59 19.80 -18.45
CA ALA A 190 7.59 19.26 -19.38
C ALA A 190 7.43 17.74 -19.62
N ALA A 191 6.43 17.10 -19.03
CA ALA A 191 6.26 15.66 -19.13
C ALA A 191 5.72 15.25 -20.50
N ASP A 192 6.24 14.14 -21.02
CA ASP A 192 5.65 13.50 -22.18
C ASP A 192 4.29 12.87 -21.80
N LEU A 193 3.24 13.29 -22.49
CA LEU A 193 1.87 12.81 -22.27
C LEU A 193 1.52 11.55 -23.07
N GLY A 194 2.52 10.96 -23.74
CA GLY A 194 2.38 9.82 -24.64
C GLY A 194 2.22 10.22 -26.11
N PRO A 195 2.25 9.24 -27.02
CA PRO A 195 2.07 9.48 -28.44
C PRO A 195 0.69 10.06 -28.75
N LYS A 196 0.64 11.11 -29.58
CA LYS A 196 -0.61 11.74 -29.99
C LYS A 196 -1.34 10.89 -31.02
N GLN A 197 -2.54 10.44 -30.67
CA GLN A 197 -3.42 9.72 -31.59
C GLN A 197 -4.42 10.68 -32.24
N LYS A 198 -4.69 10.49 -33.55
CA LYS A 198 -5.80 11.19 -34.22
C LYS A 198 -7.10 10.44 -33.88
N PRO A 199 -8.17 11.13 -33.44
CA PRO A 199 -9.43 10.46 -33.15
C PRO A 199 -10.10 9.97 -34.43
N VAL A 200 -10.58 8.74 -34.42
CA VAL A 200 -11.47 8.15 -35.43
C VAL A 200 -12.84 7.97 -34.80
N ILE A 201 -13.70 8.97 -34.96
CA ILE A 201 -15.04 9.02 -34.33
C ILE A 201 -16.10 8.77 -35.41
N PRO A 202 -17.05 7.83 -35.20
CA PRO A 202 -18.17 7.60 -36.10
C PRO A 202 -19.00 8.87 -36.34
N ALA A 203 -19.61 8.98 -37.52
CA ALA A 203 -20.43 10.15 -37.87
C ALA A 203 -21.50 10.47 -36.82
N ALA A 204 -22.16 9.44 -36.27
CA ALA A 204 -23.18 9.57 -35.22
C ALA A 204 -22.68 10.21 -33.91
N MET A 205 -21.38 10.18 -33.63
CA MET A 205 -20.79 10.74 -32.40
C MET A 205 -19.89 11.96 -32.67
N LYS A 206 -19.76 12.39 -33.93
CA LYS A 206 -18.78 13.42 -34.32
C LYS A 206 -19.03 14.78 -33.65
N GLY A 207 -20.30 15.10 -33.35
CA GLY A 207 -20.71 16.31 -32.64
C GLY A 207 -20.67 16.19 -31.11
N GLU A 208 -20.45 15.00 -30.56
CA GLU A 208 -20.45 14.77 -29.12
C GLU A 208 -19.14 15.20 -28.49
N ALA A 209 -19.20 15.98 -27.41
CA ALA A 209 -18.02 16.37 -26.64
C ALA A 209 -17.52 15.24 -25.74
N LEU A 210 -18.43 14.36 -25.29
CA LEU A 210 -18.17 13.24 -24.41
C LEU A 210 -18.18 11.95 -25.23
N VAL A 211 -17.00 11.44 -25.61
CA VAL A 211 -16.88 10.26 -26.47
C VAL A 211 -16.26 9.10 -25.69
N PRO A 212 -17.07 8.20 -25.12
CA PRO A 212 -16.55 6.99 -24.50
C PRO A 212 -16.14 5.96 -25.57
N TYR A 213 -15.10 5.18 -25.29
CA TYR A 213 -14.57 4.19 -26.23
C TYR A 213 -13.97 2.98 -25.52
N ALA A 214 -14.22 1.79 -26.07
CA ALA A 214 -13.66 0.54 -25.56
C ALA A 214 -12.15 0.46 -25.84
N ARG A 215 -11.36 0.01 -24.86
CA ARG A 215 -9.94 -0.31 -25.06
C ARG A 215 -9.53 -1.48 -24.19
N THR A 216 -8.73 -2.39 -24.76
CA THR A 216 -8.15 -3.50 -24.00
C THR A 216 -7.22 -2.96 -22.90
N TYR A 217 -7.28 -3.58 -21.72
CA TYR A 217 -6.39 -3.23 -20.62
C TYR A 217 -4.91 -3.50 -20.91
N MET A 218 -4.63 -4.33 -21.92
CA MET A 218 -3.29 -4.65 -22.41
C MET A 218 -2.65 -3.50 -23.21
N SER A 219 -3.41 -2.44 -23.53
CA SER A 219 -2.90 -1.26 -24.21
C SER A 219 -3.06 -0.03 -23.31
N PRO A 220 -2.00 0.39 -22.59
CA PRO A 220 -2.06 1.52 -21.68
C PRO A 220 -2.65 2.77 -22.33
N LEU A 221 -3.61 3.39 -21.65
CA LEU A 221 -4.28 4.59 -22.12
C LEU A 221 -3.53 5.81 -21.57
N THR A 222 -2.72 6.45 -22.42
CA THR A 222 -2.07 7.72 -22.10
C THR A 222 -3.01 8.91 -22.32
N ARG A 223 -2.68 10.09 -21.79
CA ARG A 223 -3.55 11.28 -21.92
C ARG A 223 -3.78 11.70 -23.37
N ARG A 224 -2.86 11.40 -24.28
CA ARG A 224 -2.98 11.73 -25.72
C ARG A 224 -3.52 10.58 -26.58
N CYS A 225 -3.94 9.49 -25.96
CA CYS A 225 -4.74 8.48 -26.64
C CYS A 225 -6.10 9.04 -27.06
N ALA A 226 -6.65 8.51 -28.14
CA ALA A 226 -7.95 8.87 -28.70
C ALA A 226 -8.64 7.62 -29.27
N PRO A 227 -9.97 7.63 -29.45
CA PRO A 227 -10.70 6.51 -30.06
C PRO A 227 -10.14 6.19 -31.44
N GLN A 228 -9.94 4.91 -31.72
CA GLN A 228 -9.54 4.36 -33.01
C GLN A 228 -10.73 3.67 -33.69
N LYS A 229 -10.53 3.21 -34.93
CA LYS A 229 -11.58 2.58 -35.73
C LYS A 229 -12.22 1.43 -34.96
N GLY A 230 -13.54 1.53 -34.72
CA GLY A 230 -14.33 0.50 -34.04
C GLY A 230 -14.31 0.55 -32.51
N GLU A 231 -13.65 1.54 -31.88
CA GLU A 231 -13.63 1.65 -30.41
C GLU A 231 -14.72 2.57 -29.85
N ALA A 232 -15.01 3.70 -30.51
CA ALA A 232 -15.97 4.68 -30.01
C ALA A 232 -17.39 4.10 -29.95
N GLY A 233 -18.02 4.16 -28.77
CA GLY A 233 -19.34 3.57 -28.52
C GLY A 233 -19.38 2.04 -28.53
N ALA A 234 -18.25 1.37 -28.72
CA ALA A 234 -18.21 -0.08 -28.82
C ALA A 234 -18.50 -0.77 -27.49
N THR A 235 -19.11 -1.96 -27.56
CA THR A 235 -19.40 -2.79 -26.39
C THR A 235 -18.12 -3.19 -25.66
N LEU A 236 -18.09 -2.97 -24.35
CA LEU A 236 -17.12 -3.59 -23.47
C LEU A 236 -17.47 -5.06 -23.33
N LYS A 237 -16.57 -5.95 -23.73
CA LYS A 237 -16.81 -7.39 -23.71
C LYS A 237 -15.83 -8.07 -22.76
N MET A 238 -16.37 -8.84 -21.82
CA MET A 238 -15.63 -9.71 -20.92
C MET A 238 -16.08 -11.15 -21.16
N ARG A 239 -15.13 -12.07 -21.04
CA ARG A 239 -15.37 -13.51 -21.02
C ARG A 239 -14.59 -14.08 -19.85
N MET A 240 -15.28 -14.74 -18.93
CA MET A 240 -14.70 -15.19 -17.67
C MET A 240 -15.31 -16.50 -17.21
N ALA A 241 -14.57 -17.25 -16.41
CA ALA A 241 -15.01 -18.39 -15.64
C ALA A 241 -15.79 -17.96 -14.38
N GLN A 242 -16.37 -18.95 -13.72
CA GLN A 242 -16.83 -18.83 -12.34
C GLN A 242 -15.61 -18.78 -11.40
N ASN A 243 -15.68 -17.97 -10.34
CA ASN A 243 -14.58 -17.72 -9.40
C ASN A 243 -13.36 -16.99 -10.02
N GLU A 244 -13.60 -16.12 -11.00
CA GLU A 244 -12.57 -15.32 -11.68
C GLU A 244 -12.74 -13.81 -11.42
N PHE A 245 -11.65 -13.07 -11.54
CA PHE A 245 -11.59 -11.61 -11.50
C PHE A 245 -11.22 -11.15 -12.92
N GLU A 246 -12.17 -10.60 -13.66
CA GLU A 246 -11.92 -10.18 -15.05
C GLU A 246 -12.08 -8.66 -15.18
N PRO A 247 -11.06 -7.94 -15.68
CA PRO A 247 -11.15 -6.52 -15.91
C PRO A 247 -11.64 -6.17 -17.33
N ALA A 248 -12.42 -5.11 -17.44
CA ALA A 248 -12.65 -4.36 -18.66
C ALA A 248 -12.30 -2.90 -18.46
N THR A 249 -11.86 -2.23 -19.53
CA THR A 249 -11.50 -0.82 -19.44
C THR A 249 -12.04 -0.03 -20.60
N PHE A 250 -12.21 1.27 -20.38
CA PHE A 250 -12.65 2.19 -21.40
C PHE A 250 -11.98 3.55 -21.22
N GLY A 251 -11.83 4.24 -22.34
CA GLY A 251 -11.44 5.63 -22.37
C GLY A 251 -12.64 6.54 -22.45
N VAL A 252 -12.48 7.76 -21.92
CA VAL A 252 -13.37 8.88 -22.24
C VAL A 252 -12.53 9.95 -22.90
N TYR A 253 -12.84 10.27 -24.17
CA TYR A 253 -12.18 11.31 -24.95
C TYR A 253 -13.00 12.60 -24.93
N ALA A 254 -12.33 13.71 -24.59
CA ALA A 254 -12.89 15.06 -24.59
C ALA A 254 -12.79 15.67 -26.00
N ASN A 255 -13.80 15.44 -26.83
CA ASN A 255 -13.80 15.83 -28.23
C ASN A 255 -14.09 17.33 -28.40
N GLY A 256 -13.05 18.10 -28.76
CA GLY A 256 -13.14 19.54 -29.06
C GLY A 256 -13.35 20.46 -27.85
N LYS A 257 -13.97 19.97 -26.76
CA LYS A 257 -14.21 20.73 -25.52
C LYS A 257 -13.75 19.92 -24.30
N GLY A 258 -13.20 20.61 -23.30
CA GLY A 258 -12.83 19.99 -22.04
C GLY A 258 -14.08 19.52 -21.28
N LEU A 259 -13.92 18.43 -20.53
CA LEU A 259 -14.97 17.83 -19.71
C LEU A 259 -14.66 18.05 -18.24
N ARG A 260 -15.69 18.36 -17.44
CA ARG A 260 -15.58 18.57 -16.00
C ARG A 260 -16.36 17.52 -15.23
N ASN A 261 -15.82 17.11 -14.08
CA ASN A 261 -16.45 16.15 -13.18
C ASN A 261 -16.90 14.85 -13.89
N VAL A 262 -16.01 14.27 -14.70
CA VAL A 262 -16.27 13.01 -15.41
C VAL A 262 -16.26 11.85 -14.44
N SER A 263 -17.38 11.15 -14.30
CA SER A 263 -17.55 9.97 -13.44
C SER A 263 -18.35 8.89 -14.16
N PHE A 264 -18.44 7.69 -13.58
CA PHE A 264 -19.23 6.62 -14.18
C PHE A 264 -19.88 5.70 -13.15
N THR A 265 -20.96 5.04 -13.58
CA THR A 265 -21.63 3.97 -12.85
C THR A 265 -21.91 2.79 -13.78
N VAL A 266 -22.16 1.62 -13.20
CA VAL A 266 -22.51 0.40 -13.95
C VAL A 266 -23.85 -0.09 -13.42
N SER A 267 -24.80 -0.34 -14.33
CA SER A 267 -26.09 -0.94 -13.96
C SER A 267 -25.90 -2.40 -13.52
N ASP A 268 -26.96 -2.98 -12.96
CA ASP A 268 -26.97 -4.42 -12.69
C ASP A 268 -26.68 -5.24 -13.97
N LEU A 269 -25.86 -6.28 -13.82
CA LEU A 269 -25.59 -7.26 -14.87
C LEU A 269 -26.74 -8.27 -14.89
N THR A 270 -27.51 -8.29 -15.98
CA THR A 270 -28.71 -9.12 -16.11
C THR A 270 -28.64 -10.02 -17.35
N GLY A 271 -29.13 -11.25 -17.21
CA GLY A 271 -29.06 -12.26 -18.26
C GLY A 271 -30.13 -13.34 -18.09
N PRO A 272 -30.01 -14.47 -18.80
CA PRO A 272 -31.00 -15.54 -18.78
C PRO A 272 -31.31 -16.12 -17.40
N ALA A 273 -30.35 -16.06 -16.47
CA ALA A 273 -30.50 -16.52 -15.09
C ALA A 273 -30.82 -15.38 -14.09
N GLY A 274 -31.32 -14.24 -14.58
CA GLY A 274 -31.59 -13.05 -13.77
C GLY A 274 -30.35 -12.19 -13.54
N LYS A 275 -30.24 -11.60 -12.35
CA LYS A 275 -29.07 -10.77 -11.95
C LYS A 275 -27.86 -11.66 -11.68
N LEU A 276 -26.70 -11.29 -12.24
CA LEU A 276 -25.44 -11.97 -11.96
C LEU A 276 -25.06 -11.76 -10.48
N ALA A 277 -24.78 -12.86 -9.77
CA ALA A 277 -24.13 -12.79 -8.47
C ALA A 277 -22.65 -12.45 -8.68
N CYS A 278 -22.27 -11.18 -8.55
CA CYS A 278 -20.90 -10.71 -8.69
C CYS A 278 -20.61 -9.52 -7.78
N GLU A 279 -19.33 -9.24 -7.57
CA GLU A 279 -18.86 -7.95 -7.07
C GLU A 279 -18.33 -7.11 -8.25
N LEU A 280 -18.55 -5.79 -8.17
CA LEU A 280 -17.99 -4.82 -9.11
C LEU A 280 -16.99 -3.93 -8.36
N ASP A 281 -15.76 -3.87 -8.86
CA ASP A 281 -14.77 -2.87 -8.42
C ASP A 281 -14.58 -1.83 -9.51
N LEU A 282 -14.95 -0.58 -9.21
CA LEU A 282 -14.91 0.53 -10.15
C LEU A 282 -13.74 1.45 -9.79
N ARG A 283 -12.84 1.67 -10.75
CA ARG A 283 -11.62 2.44 -10.52
C ARG A 283 -11.40 3.53 -11.58
N THR A 284 -10.74 4.60 -11.14
CA THR A 284 -10.25 5.69 -11.99
C THR A 284 -8.72 5.70 -11.97
N ALA A 285 -8.10 5.75 -13.15
CA ALA A 285 -6.63 5.73 -13.25
C ALA A 285 -5.99 7.05 -12.80
N GLU A 286 -5.04 6.99 -11.88
CA GLU A 286 -4.11 8.08 -11.65
C GLU A 286 -2.96 8.01 -12.65
N TYR A 287 -2.67 9.18 -13.21
CA TYR A 287 -1.51 9.41 -14.06
C TYR A 287 -0.41 10.02 -13.20
N SER A 288 0.70 9.29 -13.06
CA SER A 288 1.85 9.72 -12.26
C SER A 288 3.05 9.96 -13.18
N LEU A 289 3.92 10.89 -12.78
CA LEU A 289 5.20 11.09 -13.46
C LEU A 289 6.15 9.91 -13.18
N VAL A 290 6.66 9.31 -14.25
CA VAL A 290 7.71 8.29 -14.23
C VAL A 290 8.95 8.80 -14.95
N THR A 291 10.13 8.43 -14.47
CA THR A 291 11.41 8.80 -15.10
C THR A 291 11.62 7.95 -16.35
N LYS A 292 11.99 8.58 -17.46
CA LYS A 292 12.37 7.87 -18.69
C LYS A 292 13.82 7.39 -18.60
N ARG A 293 14.13 6.26 -19.26
CA ARG A 293 15.50 5.72 -19.34
C ARG A 293 16.54 6.71 -19.89
N LYS A 294 16.14 7.56 -20.85
CA LYS A 294 17.00 8.59 -21.46
C LYS A 294 16.93 9.96 -20.77
N GLY A 295 16.43 10.02 -19.54
CA GLY A 295 16.17 11.27 -18.83
C GLY A 295 14.83 11.92 -19.19
N GLY A 296 14.38 12.85 -18.35
CA GLY A 296 13.07 13.48 -18.44
C GLY A 296 11.93 12.65 -17.82
N PHE A 297 10.71 13.19 -17.88
CA PHE A 297 9.52 12.58 -17.29
C PHE A 297 8.49 12.18 -18.36
N GLN A 298 7.79 11.09 -18.09
CA GLN A 298 6.59 10.69 -18.81
C GLN A 298 5.42 10.64 -17.83
N LEU A 299 4.24 11.06 -18.28
CA LEU A 299 3.01 10.85 -17.54
C LEU A 299 2.44 9.48 -17.90
N PHE A 300 2.33 8.58 -16.92
CA PHE A 300 1.93 7.19 -17.14
C PHE A 300 0.80 6.78 -16.18
N PRO A 301 -0.22 6.01 -16.65
CA PRO A 301 -1.27 5.50 -15.77
C PRO A 301 -0.69 4.41 -14.85
N ASN A 302 -0.41 4.76 -13.60
CA ASN A 302 0.37 3.89 -12.70
C ASN A 302 -0.42 3.32 -11.52
N ARG A 303 -1.59 3.90 -11.20
CA ARG A 303 -2.40 3.50 -10.03
C ARG A 303 -3.88 3.54 -10.36
N LEU A 304 -4.65 2.66 -9.71
CA LEU A 304 -6.11 2.60 -9.81
C LEU A 304 -6.73 3.01 -8.46
N TRP A 305 -7.33 4.20 -8.43
CA TRP A 305 -8.06 4.66 -7.24
C TRP A 305 -9.49 4.14 -7.27
N PRO A 306 -10.15 3.97 -6.09
CA PRO A 306 -11.61 3.94 -6.04
C PRO A 306 -12.19 5.06 -6.93
N GLU A 307 -13.27 4.73 -7.63
CA GLU A 307 -13.94 5.64 -8.57
C GLU A 307 -14.05 7.05 -7.97
N HIS A 308 -13.66 8.02 -8.78
CA HIS A 308 -13.81 9.43 -8.48
C HIS A 308 -13.90 10.24 -9.77
N ALA A 309 -14.61 11.36 -9.67
CA ALA A 309 -14.75 12.30 -10.75
C ALA A 309 -13.41 12.96 -11.13
N VAL A 310 -13.17 13.15 -12.43
CA VAL A 310 -11.96 13.76 -12.98
C VAL A 310 -12.29 14.79 -14.06
N ASP A 311 -11.39 15.75 -14.23
CA ASP A 311 -11.45 16.67 -15.37
C ASP A 311 -10.59 16.13 -16.52
N ILE A 312 -11.11 16.28 -17.74
CA ILE A 312 -10.45 15.82 -18.97
C ILE A 312 -10.25 17.03 -19.89
N PRO A 313 -9.01 17.50 -20.11
CA PRO A 313 -8.74 18.59 -21.04
C PRO A 313 -9.19 18.27 -22.48
N ALA A 314 -9.54 19.30 -23.25
CA ALA A 314 -9.91 19.13 -24.66
C ALA A 314 -8.81 18.39 -25.44
N GLY A 315 -9.22 17.43 -26.27
CA GLY A 315 -8.31 16.62 -27.08
C GLY A 315 -7.51 15.58 -26.30
N GLN A 316 -7.89 15.30 -25.04
CA GLN A 316 -7.28 14.26 -24.22
C GLN A 316 -8.28 13.18 -23.81
N SER A 317 -7.74 12.07 -23.34
CA SER A 317 -8.52 10.99 -22.74
C SER A 317 -8.23 10.81 -21.25
N HIS A 318 -9.14 10.11 -20.57
CA HIS A 318 -8.90 9.53 -19.24
C HIS A 318 -9.31 8.06 -19.23
N TRP A 319 -8.71 7.27 -18.34
CA TRP A 319 -8.87 5.82 -18.29
C TRP A 319 -9.68 5.40 -17.07
N PHE A 320 -10.69 4.57 -17.30
CA PHE A 320 -11.57 4.01 -16.29
C PHE A 320 -11.57 2.50 -16.37
N TRP A 321 -11.78 1.86 -15.23
CA TRP A 321 -11.56 0.42 -15.06
C TRP A 321 -12.72 -0.20 -14.28
N ILE A 322 -13.19 -1.35 -14.77
CA ILE A 322 -14.24 -2.16 -14.17
C ILE A 322 -13.66 -3.55 -13.97
N THR A 323 -13.59 -4.04 -12.74
CA THR A 323 -13.29 -5.45 -12.47
C THR A 323 -14.56 -6.14 -12.03
N VAL A 324 -14.94 -7.20 -12.74
CA VAL A 324 -16.04 -8.09 -12.34
C VAL A 324 -15.43 -9.29 -11.63
N ARG A 325 -15.94 -9.57 -10.43
CA ARG A 325 -15.58 -10.78 -9.68
C ARG A 325 -16.78 -11.70 -9.58
N THR A 326 -16.65 -12.91 -10.13
CA THR A 326 -17.67 -13.96 -9.96
C THR A 326 -17.49 -14.66 -8.60
N LEU A 327 -18.62 -15.09 -8.02
CA LEU A 327 -18.74 -15.67 -6.68
C LEU A 327 -18.91 -17.20 -6.76
N GLY A 328 -18.04 -17.84 -7.54
CA GLY A 328 -18.09 -19.29 -7.80
C GLY A 328 -19.44 -19.76 -8.33
N ALA A 329 -20.00 -20.81 -7.74
CA ALA A 329 -21.22 -21.46 -8.24
C ALA A 329 -22.49 -20.61 -8.13
N ALA A 330 -22.44 -19.51 -7.36
CA ALA A 330 -23.52 -18.52 -7.30
C ALA A 330 -23.62 -17.72 -8.61
N SER A 331 -22.49 -17.46 -9.29
CA SER A 331 -22.45 -16.83 -10.60
C SER A 331 -22.83 -17.84 -11.68
N LYS A 332 -24.09 -17.88 -12.08
CA LYS A 332 -24.54 -18.81 -13.12
C LYS A 332 -23.88 -18.47 -14.47
N ALA A 333 -23.62 -19.52 -15.25
CA ALA A 333 -23.11 -19.35 -16.60
C ALA A 333 -24.16 -18.67 -17.49
N GLY A 334 -23.72 -17.88 -18.45
CA GLY A 334 -24.60 -17.15 -19.36
C GLY A 334 -24.03 -15.82 -19.82
N LEU A 335 -24.76 -15.20 -20.75
CA LEU A 335 -24.45 -13.85 -21.21
C LEU A 335 -25.26 -12.83 -20.40
N TYR A 336 -24.55 -11.96 -19.70
CA TYR A 336 -25.11 -10.87 -18.92
C TYR A 336 -24.82 -9.54 -19.60
N ARG A 337 -25.78 -8.63 -19.52
CA ARG A 337 -25.67 -7.28 -20.07
C ARG A 337 -25.91 -6.24 -19.00
N ALA A 338 -25.15 -5.17 -19.10
CA ALA A 338 -25.29 -3.96 -18.31
C ALA A 338 -24.99 -2.75 -19.18
N LYS A 339 -25.14 -1.58 -18.57
CA LYS A 339 -24.81 -0.30 -19.15
C LYS A 339 -23.83 0.43 -18.24
N VAL A 340 -22.77 0.95 -18.84
CA VAL A 340 -21.89 1.92 -18.19
C VAL A 340 -22.44 3.30 -18.51
N THR A 341 -22.84 4.04 -17.49
CA THR A 341 -23.32 5.41 -17.63
C THR A 341 -22.21 6.37 -17.24
N ILE A 342 -21.74 7.17 -18.19
CA ILE A 342 -20.69 8.17 -18.01
C ILE A 342 -21.34 9.54 -17.92
N THR A 343 -21.03 10.31 -16.88
CA THR A 343 -21.54 11.67 -16.68
C THR A 343 -20.40 12.67 -16.69
N ALA A 344 -20.64 13.86 -17.23
CA ALA A 344 -19.73 15.01 -17.19
C ALA A 344 -20.58 16.28 -17.19
N ALA A 345 -20.34 17.25 -16.30
CA ALA A 345 -21.20 18.42 -16.03
C ALA A 345 -22.24 18.78 -17.13
N GLY A 346 -23.48 18.28 -16.99
CA GLY A 346 -24.60 18.52 -17.92
C GLY A 346 -24.69 17.61 -19.16
N ARG A 347 -23.87 16.55 -19.23
CA ARG A 347 -23.81 15.58 -20.34
C ARG A 347 -23.77 14.16 -19.79
N THR A 348 -24.36 13.25 -20.56
CA THR A 348 -24.36 11.82 -20.28
C THR A 348 -24.03 11.07 -21.56
N ALA A 349 -23.23 10.01 -21.47
CA ALA A 349 -22.99 9.05 -22.52
C ALA A 349 -23.06 7.64 -21.95
N GLU A 350 -23.25 6.66 -22.82
CA GLU A 350 -23.42 5.27 -22.41
C GLU A 350 -22.46 4.37 -23.19
N LEU A 351 -21.95 3.32 -22.54
CA LEU A 351 -21.32 2.18 -23.20
C LEU A 351 -22.05 0.89 -22.84
N PRO A 352 -22.37 0.03 -23.82
CA PRO A 352 -22.88 -1.29 -23.52
C PRO A 352 -21.79 -2.16 -22.91
N LEU A 353 -22.14 -2.94 -21.89
CA LEU A 353 -21.27 -3.92 -21.25
C LEU A 353 -21.86 -5.32 -21.41
N GLU A 354 -21.07 -6.25 -21.94
CA GLU A 354 -21.40 -7.67 -22.05
C GLU A 354 -20.39 -8.51 -21.26
N VAL A 355 -20.91 -9.36 -20.36
CA VAL A 355 -20.11 -10.30 -19.56
C VAL A 355 -20.61 -11.71 -19.86
N ARG A 356 -19.76 -12.53 -20.48
CA ARG A 356 -20.02 -13.95 -20.66
C ARG A 356 -19.36 -14.73 -19.53
N VAL A 357 -20.17 -15.37 -18.68
CA VAL A 357 -19.71 -16.34 -17.68
C VAL A 357 -19.76 -17.73 -18.30
N GLU A 358 -18.61 -18.37 -18.44
CA GLU A 358 -18.48 -19.73 -18.95
C GLU A 358 -18.87 -20.77 -17.87
N PRO A 359 -19.36 -21.96 -18.26
CA PRO A 359 -19.71 -23.03 -17.34
C PRO A 359 -18.47 -23.79 -16.84
N VAL A 360 -17.44 -23.06 -16.46
CA VAL A 360 -16.16 -23.57 -15.95
C VAL A 360 -15.84 -22.86 -14.65
N MET A 361 -15.40 -23.61 -13.65
CA MET A 361 -14.89 -23.08 -12.39
C MET A 361 -13.38 -22.88 -12.49
N LEU A 362 -12.90 -21.66 -12.26
CA LEU A 362 -11.46 -21.41 -12.12
C LEU A 362 -11.01 -21.88 -10.72
N PRO A 363 -10.11 -22.87 -10.61
CA PRO A 363 -9.59 -23.29 -9.32
C PRO A 363 -8.70 -22.21 -8.70
N THR A 364 -8.66 -22.17 -7.37
CA THR A 364 -7.60 -21.44 -6.65
C THR A 364 -6.25 -22.12 -6.89
N MET A 365 -5.13 -21.42 -6.62
CA MET A 365 -3.78 -22.00 -6.73
C MET A 365 -3.67 -23.24 -5.85
N GLN A 366 -4.22 -23.19 -4.64
CA GLN A 366 -4.26 -24.34 -3.73
C GLN A 366 -5.08 -25.51 -4.30
N GLN A 367 -6.24 -25.25 -4.89
CA GLN A 367 -7.04 -26.31 -5.54
C GLN A 367 -6.33 -26.92 -6.74
N ALA A 368 -5.51 -26.15 -7.43
CA ALA A 368 -4.66 -26.63 -8.53
C ALA A 368 -3.36 -27.30 -8.05
N GLY A 369 -3.06 -27.31 -6.75
CA GLY A 369 -1.79 -27.81 -6.22
C GLY A 369 -0.58 -26.97 -6.62
N LEU A 370 -0.79 -25.68 -6.87
CA LEU A 370 0.24 -24.73 -7.29
C LEU A 370 0.55 -23.72 -6.18
N ASP A 371 1.77 -23.19 -6.24
CA ASP A 371 2.25 -22.15 -5.33
C ASP A 371 2.43 -20.81 -6.06
N LEU A 372 2.01 -19.73 -5.42
CA LEU A 372 2.20 -18.35 -5.91
C LEU A 372 2.65 -17.45 -4.76
N GLY A 373 3.79 -16.80 -4.95
CA GLY A 373 4.38 -15.88 -3.98
C GLY A 373 4.80 -14.56 -4.63
N SER A 374 4.88 -13.53 -3.80
CA SER A 374 5.42 -12.21 -4.16
C SER A 374 6.66 -11.90 -3.33
N CYS A 375 7.65 -11.27 -3.94
CA CYS A 375 8.87 -10.78 -3.28
C CYS A 375 8.61 -9.45 -2.57
N SER A 376 8.94 -9.38 -1.27
CA SER A 376 8.84 -8.15 -0.49
C SER A 376 10.09 -7.95 0.38
N PRO A 377 10.73 -6.77 0.33
CA PRO A 377 11.93 -6.48 1.12
C PRO A 377 11.64 -6.32 2.62
N ALA A 378 10.37 -6.36 3.04
CA ALA A 378 9.92 -6.23 4.42
C ALA A 378 8.61 -7.01 4.63
N LEU A 379 8.10 -7.04 5.86
CA LEU A 379 6.74 -7.51 6.09
C LEU A 379 5.78 -6.51 5.43
N VAL A 380 4.77 -7.03 4.74
CA VAL A 380 3.66 -6.19 4.24
C VAL A 380 2.63 -6.00 5.35
N SER A 381 1.79 -4.99 5.21
CA SER A 381 0.65 -4.79 6.11
C SER A 381 -0.32 -5.98 6.04
N TYR A 382 -1.16 -6.15 7.06
CA TYR A 382 -2.12 -7.26 7.09
C TYR A 382 -3.18 -7.10 5.99
N GLN A 383 -3.53 -5.86 5.64
CA GLN A 383 -4.42 -5.56 4.51
C GLN A 383 -3.78 -5.92 3.16
N GLU A 384 -2.49 -5.64 2.97
CA GLU A 384 -1.77 -6.08 1.77
C GLU A 384 -1.69 -7.60 1.72
N LEU A 385 -1.41 -8.26 2.84
CA LEU A 385 -1.37 -9.71 2.91
C LEU A 385 -2.73 -10.34 2.56
N LYS A 386 -3.82 -9.76 3.07
CA LYS A 386 -5.17 -10.15 2.69
C LYS A 386 -5.45 -9.92 1.21
N THR A 387 -5.00 -8.80 0.66
CA THR A 387 -5.12 -8.50 -0.77
C THR A 387 -4.37 -9.54 -1.61
N LEU A 388 -3.16 -9.93 -1.22
CA LEU A 388 -2.39 -10.98 -1.88
C LEU A 388 -3.14 -12.31 -1.85
N ALA A 389 -3.66 -12.71 -0.68
CA ALA A 389 -4.45 -13.94 -0.54
C ALA A 389 -5.74 -13.91 -1.39
N GLU A 390 -6.42 -12.76 -1.46
CA GLU A 390 -7.59 -12.56 -2.34
C GLU A 390 -7.23 -12.69 -3.82
N HIS A 391 -6.01 -12.30 -4.19
CA HIS A 391 -5.41 -12.52 -5.51
C HIS A 391 -4.61 -13.83 -5.57
N ASN A 392 -5.07 -14.83 -4.82
CA ASN A 392 -4.66 -16.23 -4.94
C ASN A 392 -3.18 -16.51 -4.64
N HIS A 393 -2.49 -15.60 -3.94
CA HIS A 393 -1.17 -15.90 -3.40
C HIS A 393 -1.29 -16.94 -2.28
N THR A 394 -0.46 -17.97 -2.35
CA THR A 394 -0.38 -19.03 -1.33
C THR A 394 0.80 -18.85 -0.39
N GLY A 395 1.71 -17.92 -0.68
CA GLY A 395 2.83 -17.58 0.20
C GLY A 395 3.48 -16.24 -0.13
N MET A 396 4.63 -15.98 0.47
CA MET A 396 5.47 -14.81 0.20
C MET A 396 6.95 -15.14 0.17
N HIS A 397 7.71 -14.30 -0.51
CA HIS A 397 9.17 -14.32 -0.57
C HIS A 397 9.69 -13.12 0.23
N LEU A 398 10.37 -13.39 1.34
CA LEU A 398 10.80 -12.41 2.33
C LEU A 398 12.32 -12.28 2.32
N TRP A 399 12.82 -11.05 2.37
CA TRP A 399 14.25 -10.79 2.48
C TRP A 399 14.66 -10.59 3.93
N PHE A 400 15.70 -11.30 4.37
CA PHE A 400 16.17 -11.28 5.75
C PHE A 400 16.50 -9.85 6.23
N GLY A 401 17.13 -9.04 5.36
CA GLY A 401 17.45 -7.66 5.69
C GLY A 401 16.26 -6.82 6.17
N GLY A 402 15.04 -7.07 5.69
CA GLY A 402 13.86 -6.38 6.23
C GLY A 402 12.86 -7.24 6.98
N VAL A 403 13.07 -8.56 7.02
CA VAL A 403 12.30 -9.48 7.87
C VAL A 403 13.31 -10.32 8.65
N GLN A 404 13.62 -9.87 9.86
CA GLN A 404 14.46 -10.61 10.81
C GLN A 404 13.94 -10.40 12.23
N PRO A 405 14.08 -11.40 13.12
CA PRO A 405 13.88 -11.15 14.54
C PRO A 405 14.87 -10.10 15.01
N LYS A 406 14.57 -9.43 16.13
CA LYS A 406 15.64 -8.71 16.82
C LYS A 406 16.58 -9.76 17.41
N MET A 407 17.86 -9.67 17.04
CA MET A 407 18.90 -10.61 17.48
C MET A 407 19.83 -9.94 18.48
N SER A 408 20.23 -10.69 19.51
CA SER A 408 21.28 -10.28 20.44
C SER A 408 22.06 -11.50 20.90
N TYR A 409 23.36 -11.33 21.13
CA TYR A 409 24.21 -12.37 21.71
C TYR A 409 24.55 -12.03 23.16
N ALA A 410 24.21 -12.91 24.09
CA ALA A 410 24.48 -12.72 25.50
C ALA A 410 24.70 -14.07 26.19
N ASN A 411 25.68 -14.12 27.10
CA ASN A 411 26.03 -15.33 27.87
C ASN A 411 26.34 -16.54 26.98
N GLY A 412 27.03 -16.30 25.86
CA GLY A 412 27.43 -17.37 24.93
C GLY A 412 26.29 -17.96 24.10
N LYS A 413 25.13 -17.28 24.01
CA LYS A 413 23.95 -17.76 23.28
C LYS A 413 23.31 -16.68 22.43
N LEU A 414 22.77 -17.09 21.28
CA LEU A 414 21.93 -16.24 20.44
C LEU A 414 20.51 -16.17 21.02
N HIS A 415 20.00 -14.96 21.17
CA HIS A 415 18.60 -14.70 21.55
C HIS A 415 17.88 -14.05 20.38
N ASN A 416 16.78 -14.67 19.95
CA ASN A 416 15.90 -14.16 18.91
C ASN A 416 14.58 -13.68 19.51
N ASP A 417 14.19 -12.46 19.18
CA ASP A 417 12.93 -11.86 19.58
C ASP A 417 11.97 -11.79 18.39
N TRP A 418 10.90 -12.60 18.49
CA TRP A 418 9.91 -12.84 17.45
C TRP A 418 8.68 -11.93 17.55
N TYR A 419 8.70 -10.92 18.44
CA TYR A 419 7.53 -10.12 18.84
C TYR A 419 6.65 -9.62 17.67
N TYR A 420 7.27 -9.21 16.55
CA TYR A 420 6.53 -8.76 15.37
C TYR A 420 6.28 -9.84 14.32
N ILE A 421 7.20 -10.80 14.16
CA ILE A 421 7.13 -11.83 13.13
C ILE A 421 6.07 -12.87 13.47
N ASP A 422 6.03 -13.33 14.71
CA ASP A 422 5.06 -14.34 15.18
C ASP A 422 3.61 -14.02 14.82
N PRO A 423 3.04 -12.88 15.26
CA PRO A 423 1.65 -12.56 14.97
C PRO A 423 1.38 -12.33 13.49
N TRP A 424 2.40 -11.97 12.69
CA TRP A 424 2.27 -11.82 11.25
C TRP A 424 2.22 -13.19 10.56
N MET A 425 3.16 -14.09 10.88
CA MET A 425 3.22 -15.45 10.33
C MET A 425 1.99 -16.27 10.73
N VAL A 426 1.55 -16.14 11.99
CA VAL A 426 0.33 -16.80 12.48
C VAL A 426 -0.91 -16.29 11.76
N TYR A 427 -0.99 -14.99 11.44
CA TYR A 427 -2.11 -14.47 10.66
C TYR A 427 -2.08 -14.99 9.22
N ALA A 428 -0.91 -14.98 8.57
CA ALA A 428 -0.73 -15.55 7.24
C ALA A 428 -1.24 -17.00 7.16
N ALA A 429 -0.80 -17.84 8.10
CA ALA A 429 -1.21 -19.25 8.16
C ALA A 429 -2.68 -19.44 8.55
N LYS A 430 -3.12 -18.86 9.67
CA LYS A 430 -4.42 -19.22 10.29
C LYS A 430 -5.60 -18.42 9.77
N LYS A 431 -5.37 -17.23 9.20
CA LYS A 431 -6.44 -16.35 8.70
C LYS A 431 -6.54 -16.34 7.19
N LEU A 432 -5.41 -16.49 6.51
CA LEU A 432 -5.34 -16.39 5.05
C LEU A 432 -4.99 -17.72 4.36
N ASP A 433 -4.81 -18.78 5.14
CA ASP A 433 -4.47 -20.12 4.65
C ASP A 433 -3.19 -20.12 3.78
N MET A 434 -2.25 -19.19 4.01
CA MET A 434 -0.96 -19.19 3.31
C MET A 434 -0.12 -20.37 3.77
N THR A 435 0.39 -21.14 2.81
CA THR A 435 0.99 -22.46 3.02
C THR A 435 2.49 -22.41 3.18
N HIS A 436 3.17 -21.40 2.61
CA HIS A 436 4.63 -21.33 2.62
C HIS A 436 5.17 -19.88 2.69
N MET A 437 6.42 -19.76 3.13
CA MET A 437 7.22 -18.53 3.09
C MET A 437 8.63 -18.88 2.63
N PHE A 438 9.06 -18.29 1.51
CA PHE A 438 10.45 -18.34 1.07
C PHE A 438 11.22 -17.23 1.80
N TRP A 439 12.28 -17.55 2.52
CA TRP A 439 13.05 -16.58 3.29
C TRP A 439 14.48 -16.53 2.76
N PHE A 440 14.78 -15.46 2.03
CA PHE A 440 16.09 -15.20 1.45
C PHE A 440 17.02 -14.61 2.51
N LEU A 441 18.03 -15.38 2.91
CA LEU A 441 18.99 -15.04 3.95
C LEU A 441 20.10 -14.10 3.42
N GLY A 442 20.33 -14.13 2.10
CA GLY A 442 21.26 -13.27 1.37
C GLY A 442 20.58 -12.59 0.19
N GLY A 443 21.16 -11.46 -0.23
CA GLY A 443 20.79 -10.64 -1.39
C GLY A 443 21.47 -11.09 -2.68
N ASP A 444 21.43 -10.19 -3.65
CA ASP A 444 22.13 -10.28 -4.94
C ASP A 444 23.65 -10.55 -4.75
N PRO A 445 24.24 -11.55 -5.44
CA PRO A 445 25.68 -11.85 -5.35
C PRO A 445 26.60 -10.69 -5.76
N TYR A 446 26.18 -9.78 -6.64
CA TYR A 446 27.00 -8.64 -7.08
C TYR A 446 27.24 -7.60 -5.96
N GLY A 447 26.48 -7.68 -4.86
CA GLY A 447 26.68 -6.86 -3.66
C GLY A 447 27.60 -7.48 -2.60
N PHE A 448 28.25 -8.61 -2.90
CA PHE A 448 29.11 -9.30 -1.94
C PHE A 448 30.29 -8.43 -1.47
N PRO A 449 30.71 -8.49 -0.19
CA PRO A 449 30.14 -9.31 0.89
C PRO A 449 29.03 -8.60 1.69
N ASP A 450 28.55 -7.42 1.31
CA ASP A 450 27.51 -6.76 2.12
C ASP A 450 26.10 -7.32 1.85
N SER A 451 25.93 -8.06 0.74
CA SER A 451 24.68 -8.73 0.39
C SER A 451 24.44 -10.04 1.15
N VAL A 452 25.41 -10.62 1.86
CA VAL A 452 25.17 -11.74 2.80
C VAL A 452 24.53 -11.25 4.10
N THR A 453 23.30 -10.73 3.98
CA THR A 453 22.63 -9.95 5.03
C THR A 453 22.48 -10.72 6.34
N PHE A 454 22.15 -12.02 6.27
CA PHE A 454 21.99 -12.84 7.46
C PHE A 454 23.30 -13.03 8.23
N GLU A 455 24.37 -13.45 7.57
CA GLU A 455 25.68 -13.63 8.20
C GLU A 455 26.20 -12.32 8.81
N ARG A 456 26.05 -11.22 8.07
CA ARG A 456 26.38 -9.88 8.55
C ARG A 456 25.61 -9.51 9.81
N ASP A 457 24.31 -9.80 9.85
CA ASP A 457 23.44 -9.41 10.96
C ASP A 457 23.60 -10.33 12.18
N LEU A 458 23.96 -11.60 11.99
CA LEU A 458 24.48 -12.47 13.06
C LEU A 458 25.77 -11.89 13.65
N TYR A 459 26.71 -11.43 12.81
CA TYR A 459 27.95 -10.81 13.27
C TYR A 459 27.69 -9.52 14.07
N ARG A 460 26.73 -8.70 13.62
CA ARG A 460 26.29 -7.52 14.37
C ARG A 460 25.70 -7.87 15.73
N ALA A 461 24.91 -8.94 15.81
CA ALA A 461 24.35 -9.41 17.07
C ALA A 461 25.43 -9.91 18.05
N LEU A 462 26.47 -10.58 17.52
CA LEU A 462 27.64 -11.03 18.28
C LEU A 462 28.44 -9.86 18.86
N GLU A 463 28.67 -8.82 18.06
CA GLU A 463 29.47 -7.65 18.44
C GLU A 463 28.71 -6.65 19.32
N GLY A 464 27.38 -6.61 19.23
CA GLY A 464 26.52 -5.69 19.98
C GLY A 464 26.43 -4.27 19.40
N ASP A 465 27.45 -3.81 18.68
CA ASP A 465 27.42 -2.56 17.90
C ASP A 465 27.27 -2.86 16.39
N VAL A 466 26.19 -2.34 15.80
CA VAL A 466 25.82 -2.59 14.39
C VAL A 466 26.87 -2.07 13.40
N ASN A 467 27.49 -0.92 13.67
CA ASN A 467 28.43 -0.28 12.76
C ASN A 467 29.81 -0.93 12.87
N VAL A 468 30.28 -1.21 14.09
CA VAL A 468 31.52 -1.93 14.35
C VAL A 468 31.42 -3.35 13.81
N GLY A 469 30.33 -4.05 14.11
CA GLY A 469 30.10 -5.42 13.64
C GLY A 469 30.05 -5.51 12.12
N ARG A 470 29.37 -4.59 11.43
CA ARG A 470 29.41 -4.54 9.97
C ARG A 470 30.83 -4.38 9.44
N LYS A 471 31.61 -3.42 9.97
CA LYS A 471 32.97 -3.15 9.47
C LYS A 471 33.89 -4.36 9.66
N LYS A 472 33.83 -5.00 10.83
CA LYS A 472 34.61 -6.21 11.13
C LYS A 472 34.21 -7.37 10.22
N PHE A 473 32.92 -7.64 10.11
CA PHE A 473 32.39 -8.66 9.20
C PHE A 473 32.90 -8.47 7.77
N LEU A 474 32.73 -7.27 7.19
CA LEU A 474 33.20 -7.00 5.83
C LEU A 474 34.70 -7.21 5.68
N LYS A 475 35.51 -6.82 6.69
CA LYS A 475 36.96 -7.04 6.67
C LYS A 475 37.31 -8.53 6.68
N GLU A 476 36.69 -9.31 7.54
CA GLU A 476 36.98 -10.74 7.71
C GLU A 476 36.49 -11.56 6.53
N THR A 477 35.28 -11.29 6.02
CA THR A 477 34.74 -11.96 4.84
C THR A 477 35.56 -11.65 3.60
N ASN A 478 36.00 -10.40 3.39
CA ASN A 478 36.89 -10.06 2.26
C ASN A 478 38.27 -10.71 2.37
N ALA A 479 38.76 -10.99 3.58
CA ALA A 479 40.05 -11.67 3.74
C ALA A 479 39.99 -13.14 3.30
N LYS A 480 38.81 -13.78 3.35
CA LYS A 480 38.57 -15.18 2.97
C LYS A 480 37.18 -15.35 2.35
N PRO A 481 36.96 -14.84 1.13
CA PRO A 481 35.62 -14.76 0.52
C PRO A 481 34.98 -16.13 0.26
N ASP A 482 35.79 -17.20 0.18
CA ASP A 482 35.38 -18.60 0.01
C ASP A 482 35.05 -19.32 1.33
N LYS A 483 35.05 -18.60 2.46
CA LYS A 483 34.86 -19.15 3.80
C LYS A 483 33.87 -18.32 4.61
N VAL A 484 32.93 -19.00 5.26
CA VAL A 484 32.11 -18.41 6.32
C VAL A 484 33.01 -18.06 7.51
N VAL A 485 32.86 -16.83 8.02
CA VAL A 485 33.54 -16.31 9.21
C VAL A 485 33.30 -17.24 10.41
N PRO A 486 34.33 -17.77 11.10
CA PRO A 486 34.15 -18.94 11.97
C PRO A 486 33.06 -18.82 13.05
N PRO A 487 32.96 -17.71 13.82
CA PRO A 487 31.88 -17.54 14.81
C PRO A 487 30.46 -17.58 14.23
N ILE A 488 30.29 -17.27 12.94
CA ILE A 488 28.98 -17.25 12.29
C ILE A 488 28.44 -18.65 12.03
N ARG A 489 29.30 -19.66 11.86
CA ARG A 489 28.85 -21.04 11.57
C ARG A 489 27.95 -21.58 12.67
N ASP A 490 28.38 -21.44 13.92
CA ASP A 490 27.62 -21.95 15.07
C ASP A 490 26.34 -21.14 15.28
N LEU A 491 26.42 -19.81 15.13
CA LEU A 491 25.27 -18.92 15.24
C LEU A 491 24.22 -19.17 14.15
N TYR A 492 24.65 -19.51 12.93
CA TYR A 492 23.77 -19.87 11.82
C TYR A 492 22.97 -21.12 12.16
N VAL A 493 23.64 -22.19 12.62
CA VAL A 493 22.99 -23.43 13.02
C VAL A 493 22.03 -23.20 14.19
N GLU A 494 22.46 -22.44 15.20
CA GLU A 494 21.61 -22.09 16.33
C GLU A 494 20.36 -21.32 15.87
N TRP A 495 20.51 -20.32 15.00
CA TRP A 495 19.40 -19.53 14.48
C TRP A 495 18.40 -20.39 13.70
N VAL A 496 18.88 -21.22 12.77
CA VAL A 496 17.99 -22.11 11.98
C VAL A 496 17.21 -23.05 12.89
N ARG A 497 17.86 -23.60 13.92
CA ARG A 497 17.20 -24.44 14.92
C ARG A 497 16.11 -23.66 15.66
N GLN A 498 16.41 -22.46 16.16
CA GLN A 498 15.44 -21.62 16.87
C GLN A 498 14.25 -21.22 15.98
N VAL A 499 14.49 -20.90 14.71
CA VAL A 499 13.45 -20.58 13.71
C VAL A 499 12.54 -21.78 13.47
N ALA A 500 13.12 -22.97 13.26
CA ALA A 500 12.34 -24.18 13.03
C ALA A 500 11.49 -24.55 14.25
N GLU A 501 12.05 -24.43 15.46
CA GLU A 501 11.33 -24.65 16.71
C GLU A 501 10.18 -23.65 16.89
N GLN A 502 10.44 -22.35 16.68
CA GLN A 502 9.44 -21.30 16.81
C GLN A 502 8.31 -21.47 15.77
N GLY A 503 8.67 -21.74 14.51
CA GLY A 503 7.71 -21.94 13.43
C GLY A 503 6.80 -23.14 13.67
N LYS A 504 7.36 -24.27 14.13
CA LYS A 504 6.56 -25.45 14.54
C LYS A 504 5.65 -25.14 15.72
N LYS A 505 6.18 -24.49 16.76
CA LYS A 505 5.44 -24.14 17.99
C LYS A 505 4.22 -23.27 17.69
N ASN A 506 4.37 -22.28 16.81
CA ASN A 506 3.32 -21.29 16.56
C ASN A 506 2.43 -21.62 15.35
N GLY A 507 2.80 -22.65 14.56
CA GLY A 507 2.09 -23.03 13.34
C GLY A 507 2.26 -21.99 12.25
N TRP A 508 3.50 -21.55 12.01
CA TRP A 508 3.83 -20.72 10.86
C TRP A 508 3.64 -21.50 9.54
N PRO A 509 3.51 -20.81 8.39
CA PRO A 509 3.60 -21.47 7.09
C PRO A 509 4.92 -22.22 6.92
N LYS A 510 4.98 -23.18 6.00
CA LYS A 510 6.22 -23.90 5.67
C LYS A 510 7.31 -22.89 5.31
N LEU A 511 8.39 -22.87 6.07
CA LEU A 511 9.55 -22.03 5.76
C LEU A 511 10.46 -22.75 4.76
N VAL A 512 10.80 -22.06 3.68
CA VAL A 512 11.84 -22.47 2.74
C VAL A 512 12.97 -21.46 2.86
N LEU A 513 14.07 -21.85 3.51
CA LEU A 513 15.22 -20.97 3.71
C LEU A 513 16.12 -21.01 2.48
N HIS A 514 16.31 -19.86 1.83
CA HIS A 514 17.21 -19.70 0.69
C HIS A 514 18.45 -18.95 1.15
N PRO A 515 19.65 -19.56 1.10
CA PRO A 515 20.89 -18.89 1.54
C PRO A 515 21.18 -17.60 0.77
N PHE A 516 20.83 -17.56 -0.52
CA PHE A 516 21.06 -16.44 -1.44
C PHE A 516 19.94 -16.34 -2.47
N ASP A 517 19.78 -15.15 -3.04
CA ASP A 517 19.06 -14.95 -4.29
C ASP A 517 20.02 -15.10 -5.49
N GLU A 518 19.52 -15.67 -6.59
CA GLU A 518 20.24 -15.85 -7.85
C GLU A 518 21.74 -16.19 -7.70
N PRO A 519 22.11 -17.37 -7.16
CA PRO A 519 23.51 -17.69 -6.89
C PRO A 519 24.34 -17.65 -8.17
N ALA A 520 25.22 -16.66 -8.29
CA ALA A 520 26.18 -16.58 -9.38
C ALA A 520 27.30 -17.57 -9.13
N LYS A 521 27.61 -18.38 -10.15
CA LYS A 521 28.89 -19.10 -10.19
C LYS A 521 29.96 -18.02 -10.35
N TRP A 522 30.81 -17.87 -9.32
CA TRP A 522 32.00 -17.01 -9.24
C TRP A 522 32.42 -16.40 -10.58
N VAL A 523 32.31 -15.08 -10.71
CA VAL A 523 32.94 -14.30 -11.80
C VAL A 523 34.36 -13.94 -11.39
#